data_AF-A0A6P0XIK3-F1
#
_entry.id   AF-A0A6P0XIK3-F1
#
_cell.length_a   1.000
_cell.length_b   1.000
_cell.length_c   1.000
_cell.angle_alpha   90.00
_cell.angle_beta   90.00
_cell.angle_gamma   90.00
#
_symmetry.space_group_name_H-M   'P 1'
#
loop_
_entity.id
_entity.type
_entity.pdbx_description
1 polymer ?
#
loop_
_entity_poly.entity_id
_entity_poly.type
_entity_poly.pdbx_seq_one_letter_code
_entity_poly.pdbx_strand_id
1 'polypeptide(L)'
;MLQEFIVYACPVGELNNQLEQYFTTTRAECSENAAHKYMPHCTLTGFFHDQLTAVPIYLQALDTALKNTRENRPAPPIVVVDMELKTDFHYLQLKSIWLEKLIANFANIANSTTRTDELRLKNNLHLSLAYKFPSEQQQTLAKIAKKIINSQAEVLWELRFYERHPNNSWTCHQSWKL
;
A
#
# COMPACT_ATOMS: atom_id res chain seq x y z
N MET A 1 5.78 6.76 -24.40
CA MET A 1 4.62 7.15 -23.58
C MET A 1 5.03 7.04 -22.12
N LEU A 2 4.56 7.97 -21.28
CA LEU A 2 4.78 7.88 -19.84
C LEU A 2 3.83 6.85 -19.24
N GLN A 3 4.34 6.05 -18.31
CA GLN A 3 3.59 5.10 -17.50
C GLN A 3 3.44 5.66 -16.09
N GLU A 4 2.37 5.26 -15.40
CA GLU A 4 2.08 5.67 -14.03
C GLU A 4 2.54 4.58 -13.06
N PHE A 5 3.50 4.92 -12.20
CA PHE A 5 4.15 4.00 -11.27
C PHE A 5 3.90 4.37 -9.82
N ILE A 6 4.01 3.38 -8.92
CA ILE A 6 3.86 3.57 -7.47
C ILE A 6 4.55 2.47 -6.66
N VAL A 7 4.96 2.79 -5.43
CA VAL A 7 5.51 1.82 -4.48
C VAL A 7 4.54 1.64 -3.30
N TYR A 8 4.25 0.38 -2.99
CA TYR A 8 3.35 -0.03 -1.92
C TYR A 8 4.04 -1.01 -0.96
N ALA A 9 3.60 -1.02 0.31
CA ALA A 9 3.77 -2.18 1.18
C ALA A 9 2.44 -2.93 1.24
N CYS A 10 2.42 -4.19 0.81
CA CYS A 10 1.22 -5.03 0.78
C CYS A 10 1.29 -6.09 1.89
N PRO A 11 0.23 -6.27 2.70
CA PRO A 11 0.18 -7.37 3.65
C PRO A 11 0.07 -8.69 2.88
N VAL A 12 0.63 -9.75 3.45
CA VAL A 12 0.46 -11.14 3.00
C VAL A 12 0.23 -12.04 4.22
N GLY A 13 -0.34 -13.23 4.00
CA GLY A 13 -0.70 -14.14 5.07
C GLY A 13 -2.06 -13.82 5.70
N GLU A 14 -2.20 -14.03 7.01
CA GLU A 14 -3.49 -14.05 7.69
C GLU A 14 -4.27 -12.73 7.56
N LEU A 15 -3.61 -11.59 7.84
CA LEU A 15 -4.27 -10.29 7.70
C LEU A 15 -4.74 -10.03 6.26
N ASN A 16 -3.96 -10.45 5.24
CA ASN A 16 -4.39 -10.30 3.85
C ASN A 16 -5.63 -11.13 3.53
N ASN A 17 -5.71 -12.37 4.02
CA ASN A 17 -6.90 -13.21 3.83
C ASN A 17 -8.15 -12.57 4.46
N GLN A 18 -8.01 -11.96 5.65
CA GLN A 18 -9.09 -11.21 6.28
C GLN A 18 -9.50 -9.98 5.46
N LEU A 19 -8.54 -9.26 4.89
CA LEU A 19 -8.79 -8.10 4.02
C LEU A 19 -9.49 -8.49 2.72
N GLU A 20 -9.09 -9.60 2.09
CA GLU A 20 -9.76 -10.16 0.91
C GLU A 20 -11.18 -10.60 1.21
N GLN A 21 -11.40 -11.24 2.36
CA GLN A 21 -12.74 -11.59 2.83
C GLN A 21 -13.58 -10.33 3.07
N TYR A 22 -13.03 -9.35 3.78
CA TYR A 22 -13.69 -8.08 4.03
C TYR A 22 -14.09 -7.39 2.72
N PHE A 23 -13.19 -7.24 1.76
CA PHE A 23 -13.49 -6.61 0.46
C PHE A 23 -14.51 -7.39 -0.35
N THR A 24 -14.45 -8.72 -0.34
CA THR A 24 -15.46 -9.56 -0.99
C THR A 24 -16.84 -9.34 -0.37
N THR A 25 -16.93 -9.37 0.97
CA THR A 25 -18.17 -9.16 1.71
C THR A 25 -18.74 -7.75 1.52
N THR A 26 -17.93 -6.70 1.68
CA THR A 26 -18.40 -5.33 1.56
C THR A 26 -18.78 -4.96 0.13
N ARG A 27 -18.10 -5.51 -0.88
CA ARG A 27 -18.51 -5.33 -2.28
C ARG A 27 -19.88 -5.93 -2.55
N ALA A 28 -20.18 -7.10 -1.98
CA ALA A 28 -21.48 -7.75 -2.13
C ALA A 28 -22.61 -7.04 -1.35
N GLU A 29 -22.35 -6.59 -0.13
CA GLU A 29 -23.38 -5.99 0.75
C GLU A 29 -23.55 -4.48 0.58
N CYS A 30 -22.51 -3.76 0.13
CA CYS A 30 -22.48 -2.29 0.10
C CYS A 30 -22.12 -1.72 -1.28
N SER A 31 -22.00 -2.55 -2.33
CA SER A 31 -21.48 -2.16 -3.65
C SER A 31 -20.02 -1.66 -3.60
N GLU A 32 -19.49 -1.27 -4.77
CA GLU A 32 -18.09 -0.84 -4.86
C GLU A 32 -17.85 0.54 -4.21
N ASN A 33 -16.93 0.63 -3.24
CA ASN A 33 -16.32 1.87 -2.78
C ASN A 33 -14.88 2.02 -3.33
N ALA A 34 -14.20 3.14 -3.05
CA ALA A 34 -12.91 3.44 -3.68
C ALA A 34 -11.76 2.53 -3.24
N ALA A 35 -11.80 1.92 -2.04
CA ALA A 35 -10.76 1.00 -1.57
C ALA A 35 -10.69 -0.28 -2.41
N HIS A 36 -11.84 -0.73 -2.92
CA HIS A 36 -11.98 -1.94 -3.73
C HIS A 36 -11.27 -1.88 -5.10
N LYS A 37 -10.78 -0.71 -5.52
CA LYS A 37 -10.05 -0.53 -6.79
C LYS A 37 -8.57 -0.89 -6.71
N TYR A 38 -8.12 -1.26 -5.52
CA TYR A 38 -6.72 -1.55 -5.21
C TYR A 38 -6.64 -2.90 -4.49
N MET A 39 -5.48 -3.55 -4.60
CA MET A 39 -5.11 -4.60 -3.65
C MET A 39 -4.97 -3.99 -2.25
N PRO A 40 -5.11 -4.76 -1.16
CA PRO A 40 -4.77 -4.26 0.17
C PRO A 40 -3.32 -3.76 0.21
N HIS A 41 -3.12 -2.52 0.66
CA HIS A 41 -1.80 -1.88 0.62
C HIS A 41 -1.68 -0.70 1.59
N CYS A 42 -0.44 -0.37 1.93
CA CYS A 42 0.00 0.90 2.46
C CYS A 42 0.72 1.68 1.35
N THR A 43 0.25 2.90 1.07
CA THR A 43 0.89 3.76 0.06
C THR A 43 2.21 4.32 0.58
N LEU A 44 3.31 4.15 -0.15
CA LEU A 44 4.65 4.63 0.27
C LEU A 44 5.13 5.82 -0.56
N THR A 45 4.81 5.83 -1.85
CA THR A 45 4.99 6.98 -2.73
C THR A 45 3.64 7.47 -3.25
N GLY A 46 3.54 8.74 -3.65
CA GLY A 46 2.54 9.14 -4.62
C GLY A 46 2.74 8.41 -5.95
N PHE A 47 1.73 8.43 -6.80
CA PHE A 47 1.92 8.10 -8.21
C PHE A 47 2.96 9.05 -8.82
N PHE A 48 3.80 8.51 -9.69
CA PHE A 48 4.77 9.26 -10.47
C PHE A 48 4.85 8.70 -11.88
N HIS A 49 5.26 9.52 -12.83
CA HIS A 49 5.25 9.18 -14.25
C HIS A 49 6.65 9.16 -14.84
N ASP A 50 6.92 8.11 -15.60
CA ASP A 50 8.21 7.92 -16.27
C ASP A 50 8.07 7.03 -17.51
N GLN A 51 9.11 6.94 -18.32
CA GLN A 51 9.18 5.98 -19.42
C GLN A 51 9.34 4.54 -18.90
N LEU A 52 8.76 3.57 -19.62
CA LEU A 52 8.89 2.14 -19.28
C LEU A 52 10.35 1.68 -19.21
N THR A 53 11.23 2.29 -20.01
CA THR A 53 12.69 2.04 -19.99
C THR A 53 13.36 2.39 -18.66
N ALA A 54 12.71 3.18 -17.80
CA ALA A 54 13.22 3.52 -16.47
C ALA A 54 12.91 2.46 -15.40
N VAL A 55 12.08 1.44 -15.68
CA VAL A 55 11.75 0.37 -14.72
C VAL A 55 12.98 -0.25 -14.06
N PRO A 56 14.06 -0.64 -14.80
CA PRO A 56 15.26 -1.19 -14.19
C PRO A 56 15.94 -0.26 -13.16
N ILE A 57 15.86 1.06 -13.35
CA ILE A 57 16.40 2.06 -12.40
C ILE A 57 15.66 1.94 -11.06
N TYR A 58 14.33 1.85 -11.09
CA TYR A 58 13.51 1.73 -9.88
C TYR A 58 13.72 0.38 -9.18
N LEU A 59 13.82 -0.71 -9.94
CA LEU A 59 14.11 -2.03 -9.37
C LEU A 59 15.47 -2.04 -8.66
N GLN A 60 16.51 -1.50 -9.30
CA GLN A 60 17.84 -1.40 -8.71
C GLN A 60 17.86 -0.49 -7.47
N ALA A 61 17.17 0.64 -7.52
CA ALA A 61 17.07 1.57 -6.40
C ALA A 61 16.36 0.95 -5.19
N LEU A 62 15.24 0.23 -5.39
CA LEU A 62 14.52 -0.45 -4.31
C LEU A 62 15.36 -1.58 -3.70
N ASP A 63 16.02 -2.39 -4.53
CA ASP A 63 16.93 -3.44 -4.07
C ASP A 63 18.09 -2.88 -3.23
N THR A 64 18.68 -1.77 -3.69
CA THR A 64 19.76 -1.08 -2.98
C THR A 64 19.27 -0.48 -1.66
N ALA A 65 18.10 0.17 -1.65
CA ALA A 65 17.52 0.75 -0.44
C ALA A 65 17.17 -0.32 0.61
N LEU A 66 16.67 -1.47 0.17
CA LEU A 66 16.43 -2.63 1.04
C LEU A 66 17.73 -3.14 1.67
N LYS A 67 18.79 -3.31 0.87
CA LYS A 67 20.11 -3.72 1.36
C LYS A 67 20.67 -2.73 2.38
N ASN A 68 20.62 -1.43 2.08
CA ASN A 68 21.14 -0.36 2.94
C ASN A 68 20.43 -0.26 4.29
N THR A 69 19.17 -0.69 4.36
CA THR A 69 18.36 -0.60 5.58
C THR A 69 18.23 -1.93 6.32
N ARG A 70 18.68 -3.04 5.74
CA ARG A 70 18.47 -4.42 6.23
C ARG A 70 18.93 -4.64 7.67
N GLU A 71 20.11 -4.14 8.04
CA GLU A 71 20.69 -4.36 9.37
C GLU A 71 19.87 -3.71 10.50
N ASN A 72 19.15 -2.65 10.18
CA ASN A 72 18.33 -1.89 11.14
C ASN A 72 16.84 -2.26 11.08
N ARG A 73 16.49 -3.36 10.39
CA ARG A 73 15.11 -3.78 10.23
C ARG A 73 14.53 -4.31 11.55
N PRO A 74 13.44 -3.72 12.08
CA PRO A 74 12.79 -4.23 13.27
C PRO A 74 11.98 -5.49 12.97
N ALA A 75 11.65 -6.24 14.02
CA ALA A 75 10.73 -7.37 13.97
C ALA A 75 9.55 -7.09 14.92
N PRO A 76 8.32 -6.84 14.41
CA PRO A 76 7.93 -6.81 13.00
C PRO A 76 8.40 -5.53 12.27
N PRO A 77 8.55 -5.56 10.92
CA PRO A 77 8.98 -4.40 10.14
C PRO A 77 7.91 -3.30 10.06
N ILE A 78 6.64 -3.65 10.17
CA ILE A 78 5.48 -2.73 10.15
C ILE A 78 4.52 -3.19 11.25
N VAL A 79 4.07 -2.24 12.07
CA VAL A 79 3.12 -2.49 13.17
C VAL A 79 1.74 -1.95 12.78
N VAL A 80 0.71 -2.77 12.92
CA VAL A 80 -0.69 -2.33 12.89
C VAL A 80 -1.04 -1.79 14.28
N VAL A 81 -1.33 -0.49 14.37
CA VAL A 81 -1.54 0.20 15.64
C VAL A 81 -3.00 0.12 16.08
N ASP A 82 -3.91 0.43 15.15
CA ASP A 82 -5.33 0.48 15.45
C ASP A 82 -6.16 0.34 14.16
N MET A 83 -7.45 0.07 14.32
CA MET A 83 -8.46 0.14 13.26
C MET A 83 -9.36 1.35 13.51
N GLU A 84 -9.23 2.36 12.67
CA GLU A 84 -10.04 3.57 12.75
C GLU A 84 -11.23 3.47 11.78
N LEU A 85 -12.44 3.63 12.30
CA LEU A 85 -13.70 3.52 11.55
C LEU A 85 -14.44 4.86 11.61
N LYS A 86 -13.93 5.86 10.87
CA LYS A 86 -14.49 7.22 10.84
C LYS A 86 -15.72 7.30 9.97
N THR A 87 -16.39 8.46 9.98
CA THR A 87 -17.63 8.69 9.23
C THR A 87 -17.51 8.43 7.73
N ASP A 88 -16.38 8.79 7.12
CA ASP A 88 -16.15 8.75 5.67
C ASP A 88 -14.88 7.98 5.27
N PHE A 89 -14.12 7.49 6.25
CA PHE A 89 -12.87 6.77 6.01
C PHE A 89 -12.58 5.71 7.08
N HIS A 90 -12.53 4.46 6.65
CA HIS A 90 -12.14 3.31 7.46
C HIS A 90 -10.73 2.86 7.05
N TYR A 91 -9.82 2.66 8.01
CA TYR A 91 -8.46 2.24 7.73
C TYR A 91 -7.79 1.54 8.93
N LEU A 92 -6.73 0.79 8.65
CA LEU A 92 -5.77 0.33 9.65
C LEU A 92 -4.64 1.36 9.74
N GLN A 93 -4.41 1.92 10.93
CA GLN A 93 -3.29 2.81 11.20
C GLN A 93 -2.02 1.97 11.30
N LEU A 94 -0.97 2.35 10.56
CA LEU A 94 0.30 1.64 10.54
C LEU A 94 1.42 2.53 11.11
N LYS A 95 2.48 1.90 11.62
CA LYS A 95 3.72 2.57 12.02
C LYS A 95 4.94 1.77 11.58
N SER A 96 5.90 2.47 10.96
CA SER A 96 7.23 1.93 10.68
C SER A 96 8.22 3.05 10.35
N ILE A 97 9.03 3.44 11.33
CA ILE A 97 10.14 4.39 11.11
C ILE A 97 11.16 3.80 10.12
N TRP A 98 11.35 2.49 10.18
CA TRP A 98 12.28 1.80 9.27
C TRP A 98 11.82 1.88 7.81
N LEU A 99 10.52 1.65 7.55
CA LEU A 99 9.97 1.75 6.20
C LEU A 99 10.02 3.18 5.66
N GLU A 100 9.75 4.19 6.48
CA GLU A 100 9.90 5.60 6.11
C GLU A 100 11.34 5.90 5.68
N LYS A 101 12.34 5.42 6.43
CA LYS A 101 13.76 5.56 6.08
C LYS A 101 14.14 4.80 4.81
N LEU A 102 13.62 3.59 4.63
CA LEU A 102 13.84 2.80 3.40
C LEU A 102 13.35 3.57 2.17
N ILE A 103 12.13 4.10 2.22
CA ILE A 103 11.53 4.78 1.07
C ILE A 103 12.17 6.15 0.84
N ALA A 104 12.63 6.84 1.88
CA ALA A 104 13.45 8.03 1.74
C ALA A 104 14.80 7.72 1.06
N ASN A 105 15.45 6.61 1.43
CA ASN A 105 16.69 6.17 0.76
C ASN A 105 16.43 5.84 -0.71
N PHE A 106 15.36 5.10 -1.02
CA PHE A 106 14.93 4.83 -2.39
C PHE A 106 14.75 6.12 -3.19
N ALA A 107 14.00 7.10 -2.67
CA ALA A 107 13.73 8.34 -3.39
C ALA A 107 14.99 9.15 -3.68
N ASN A 108 15.99 9.09 -2.81
CA ASN A 108 17.28 9.76 -2.99
C ASN A 108 18.16 9.12 -4.08
N ILE A 109 18.04 7.80 -4.30
CA ILE A 109 18.90 7.07 -5.24
C ILE A 109 18.22 6.69 -6.55
N ALA A 110 16.88 6.73 -6.61
CA ALA A 110 16.09 6.47 -7.80
C ALA A 110 16.13 7.67 -8.77
N ASN A 111 17.28 7.88 -9.42
CA ASN A 111 17.51 8.99 -10.33
C ASN A 111 17.21 8.59 -11.78
N SER A 112 16.08 9.06 -12.30
CA SER A 112 15.70 8.90 -13.71
C SER A 112 15.62 10.26 -14.37
N THR A 113 16.26 10.42 -15.54
CA THR A 113 16.26 11.66 -16.31
C THR A 113 14.96 11.89 -17.08
N THR A 114 14.12 10.87 -17.18
CA THR A 114 12.85 10.92 -17.92
C THR A 114 11.62 10.99 -17.01
N ARG A 115 11.81 10.89 -15.69
CA ARG A 115 10.73 11.06 -14.71
C ARG A 115 10.25 12.51 -14.73
N THR A 116 8.94 12.70 -14.81
CA THR A 116 8.33 14.05 -14.84
C THR A 116 7.91 14.55 -13.46
N ASP A 117 7.78 13.66 -12.49
CA ASP A 117 7.30 13.98 -11.15
C ASP A 117 8.38 13.81 -10.08
N GLU A 118 8.23 14.55 -8.99
CA GLU A 118 8.95 14.24 -7.75
C GLU A 118 8.37 12.98 -7.09
N LEU A 119 9.25 12.20 -6.46
CA LEU A 119 8.83 11.06 -5.63
C LEU A 119 8.26 11.57 -4.31
N ARG A 120 6.95 11.83 -4.29
CA ARG A 120 6.26 12.30 -3.09
C ARG A 120 6.13 11.18 -2.05
N LEU A 121 6.83 11.31 -0.93
CA LEU A 121 6.81 10.31 0.15
C LEU A 121 5.56 10.43 1.04
N LYS A 122 5.15 9.30 1.63
CA LYS A 122 4.06 9.25 2.62
C LYS A 122 4.62 9.01 4.02
N ASN A 123 4.13 9.78 5.00
CA ASN A 123 4.50 9.71 6.41
C ASN A 123 3.34 9.22 7.32
N ASN A 124 2.08 9.42 6.92
CA ASN A 124 0.91 8.89 7.63
C ASN A 124 0.54 7.50 7.09
N LEU A 125 1.30 6.49 7.49
CA LEU A 125 1.13 5.12 7.00
C LEU A 125 -0.23 4.53 7.44
N HIS A 126 -1.00 4.06 6.47
CA HIS A 126 -2.30 3.43 6.71
C HIS A 126 -2.63 2.45 5.58
N LEU A 127 -3.51 1.50 5.88
CA LEU A 127 -4.16 0.64 4.90
C LEU A 127 -5.65 0.95 4.86
N SER A 128 -6.13 1.40 3.70
CA SER A 128 -7.53 1.78 3.51
C SER A 128 -8.44 0.54 3.48
N LEU A 129 -9.49 0.56 4.30
CA LEU A 129 -10.55 -0.45 4.30
C LEU A 129 -11.76 0.03 3.47
N ALA A 130 -12.21 1.27 3.65
CA ALA A 130 -13.32 1.82 2.88
C ALA A 130 -13.23 3.36 2.87
N TYR A 131 -13.50 3.98 1.73
CA TYR A 131 -13.67 5.43 1.60
C TYR A 131 -14.48 5.77 0.35
N LYS A 132 -15.02 6.99 0.29
CA LYS A 132 -15.95 7.43 -0.77
C LYS A 132 -17.16 6.50 -0.90
N PHE A 133 -17.75 6.13 0.22
CA PHE A 133 -19.00 5.37 0.31
C PHE A 133 -20.15 6.28 0.77
N PRO A 134 -21.42 5.99 0.43
CA PRO A 134 -22.59 6.69 0.96
C PRO A 134 -22.67 6.62 2.48
N SER A 135 -23.09 7.71 3.13
CA SER A 135 -23.11 7.80 4.61
C SER A 135 -23.97 6.72 5.29
N GLU A 136 -25.01 6.24 4.60
CA GLU A 136 -25.92 5.19 5.07
C GLU A 136 -25.21 3.83 5.23
N GLN A 137 -24.09 3.63 4.52
CA GLN A 137 -23.30 2.39 4.57
C GLN A 137 -22.29 2.37 5.70
N GLN A 138 -22.04 3.51 6.36
CA GLN A 138 -20.98 3.66 7.37
C GLN A 138 -21.09 2.59 8.47
N GLN A 139 -22.28 2.43 9.06
CA GLN A 139 -22.49 1.48 10.15
C GLN A 139 -22.33 0.02 9.71
N THR A 140 -22.81 -0.32 8.51
CA THR A 140 -22.68 -1.67 7.94
C THR A 140 -21.22 -2.01 7.68
N LEU A 141 -20.48 -1.12 7.00
CA LEU A 141 -19.04 -1.29 6.74
C LEU A 141 -18.25 -1.43 8.04
N ALA A 142 -18.54 -0.61 9.04
CA ALA A 142 -17.88 -0.67 10.34
C ALA A 142 -18.17 -1.98 11.09
N LYS A 143 -19.42 -2.46 11.04
CA LYS A 143 -19.81 -3.75 11.65
C LYS A 143 -19.11 -4.93 10.98
N ILE A 144 -19.02 -4.93 9.64
CA ILE A 144 -18.31 -5.97 8.89
C ILE A 144 -16.82 -5.93 9.20
N ALA A 145 -16.20 -4.76 9.24
CA ALA A 145 -14.78 -4.59 9.58
C ALA A 145 -14.45 -5.18 10.95
N LYS A 146 -15.22 -4.83 11.99
CA LYS A 146 -15.05 -5.35 13.36
C LYS A 146 -15.26 -6.86 13.47
N LYS A 147 -16.05 -7.44 12.57
CA LYS A 147 -16.33 -8.89 12.56
C LYS A 147 -15.22 -9.69 11.87
N ILE A 148 -14.63 -9.15 10.80
CA ILE A 148 -13.73 -9.90 9.92
C ILE A 148 -12.27 -9.61 10.24
N ILE A 149 -11.92 -8.35 10.51
CA ILE A 149 -10.53 -7.92 10.64
C ILE A 149 -10.10 -8.03 12.10
N ASN A 150 -9.09 -8.87 12.34
CA ASN A 150 -8.31 -8.89 13.56
C ASN A 150 -7.01 -8.09 13.34
N SER A 151 -6.95 -6.87 13.87
CA SER A 151 -5.76 -6.01 13.74
C SER A 151 -4.52 -6.54 14.48
N GLN A 152 -4.68 -7.55 15.33
CA GLN A 152 -3.60 -8.22 16.06
C GLN A 152 -3.13 -9.52 15.37
N ALA A 153 -3.72 -9.87 14.23
CA ALA A 153 -3.28 -11.04 13.46
C ALA A 153 -1.83 -10.89 13.02
N GLU A 154 -1.13 -12.03 12.90
CA GLU A 154 0.22 -12.03 12.34
C GLU A 154 0.16 -11.54 10.89
N VAL A 155 1.08 -10.65 10.54
CA VAL A 155 1.16 -10.08 9.19
C VAL A 155 2.60 -10.06 8.71
N LEU A 156 2.79 -10.66 7.53
CA LEU A 156 3.99 -10.47 6.74
C LEU A 156 3.73 -9.38 5.71
N TRP A 157 4.79 -8.73 5.24
CA TRP A 157 4.66 -7.62 4.30
C TRP A 157 5.58 -7.83 3.11
N GLU A 158 5.12 -7.37 1.95
CA GLU A 158 5.93 -7.26 0.75
C GLU A 158 5.98 -5.81 0.30
N LEU A 159 7.18 -5.33 -0.02
CA LEU A 159 7.36 -4.14 -0.82
C LEU A 159 7.05 -4.49 -2.27
N ARG A 160 6.23 -3.70 -2.95
CA ARG A 160 5.83 -3.97 -4.33
C ARG A 160 5.95 -2.71 -5.18
N PHE A 161 6.56 -2.86 -6.34
CA PHE A 161 6.64 -1.82 -7.36
C PHE A 161 5.59 -2.09 -8.44
N TYR A 162 4.65 -1.16 -8.60
CA TYR A 162 3.50 -1.31 -9.48
C TYR A 162 3.50 -0.27 -10.61
N GLU A 163 2.97 -0.69 -11.75
CA GLU A 163 2.46 0.16 -12.83
C GLU A 163 0.94 0.05 -12.88
N ARG A 164 0.26 1.20 -12.97
CA ARG A 164 -1.19 1.27 -13.18
C ARG A 164 -1.48 1.61 -14.65
N HIS A 165 -2.31 0.78 -15.28
CA HIS A 165 -2.72 0.96 -16.66
C HIS A 165 -3.96 1.87 -16.76
N PRO A 166 -4.21 2.51 -17.93
CA PRO A 166 -5.39 3.36 -18.13
C PRO A 166 -6.75 2.67 -17.88
N ASN A 167 -6.80 1.34 -18.01
CA ASN A 167 -7.99 0.53 -17.73
C ASN A 167 -8.13 0.14 -16.24
N ASN A 168 -7.30 0.71 -15.35
CA ASN A 168 -7.18 0.37 -13.92
C ASN A 168 -6.68 -1.05 -13.61
N SER A 169 -6.15 -1.78 -14.59
CA SER A 169 -5.38 -2.99 -14.32
C SER A 169 -3.98 -2.63 -13.84
N TRP A 170 -3.29 -3.61 -13.24
CA TRP A 170 -2.02 -3.40 -12.56
C TRP A 170 -0.99 -4.40 -13.04
N THR A 171 0.26 -3.94 -13.22
CA THR A 171 1.42 -4.81 -13.37
C THR A 171 2.30 -4.66 -12.13
N CYS A 172 2.52 -5.76 -11.41
CA CYS A 172 3.56 -5.82 -10.38
C CYS A 172 4.89 -6.12 -11.06
N HIS A 173 5.77 -5.12 -11.17
CA HIS A 173 7.09 -5.31 -11.77
C HIS A 173 7.99 -6.20 -10.92
N GLN A 174 7.95 -6.00 -9.60
CA GLN A 174 8.68 -6.85 -8.65
C GLN A 174 8.11 -6.70 -7.23
N SER A 175 8.30 -7.75 -6.42
CA SER A 175 8.05 -7.74 -4.97
C SER A 175 9.27 -8.18 -4.17
N TRP A 176 9.38 -7.68 -2.94
CA TRP A 176 10.42 -8.04 -1.97
C TRP A 176 9.78 -8.31 -0.62
N LYS A 177 10.19 -9.39 0.06
CA LYS A 177 9.79 -9.63 1.44
C LYS A 177 10.39 -8.56 2.35
N LEU A 178 9.53 -7.94 3.16
CA LEU A 178 9.93 -7.00 4.20
C LEU A 178 10.26 -7.70 5.50
#